data_AF-A0A7S0K4T1-F1
#
_entry.id   AF-A0A7S0K4T1-F1
#
_cell.length_a   1.000
_cell.length_b   1.000
_cell.length_c   1.000
_cell.angle_alpha   90.00
_cell.angle_beta   90.00
_cell.angle_gamma   90.00
#
_symmetry.space_group_name_H-M   'P 1'
#
loop_
_entity.id
_entity.type
_entity.pdbx_description
1 polymer ?
#
loop_
_entity_poly.entity_id
_entity_poly.type
_entity_poly.pdbx_seq_one_letter_code
_entity_poly.pdbx_strand_id
1 'polypeptide(L)'
;SGERQALVSRWSPGGRLDITQPSMEAREPVLAARRSVARVLGLRSAEAASWTELARLARGAGSFEVASTALLRAKALGDASAGVESARLLRAQGRVRAALAEIEPVVRDSRAVEAAAAGMTEAEQLEEGRRVLLATGWQLDAQCADRTVAARFRLAIKLGQQWEEGIYRLGRYFDSVLQSLMVAVSAGDLQSSVLESRDKHVTLVVQHFCRGLR
;
A
#
# COMPACT_ATOMS: atom_id res chain seq x y z
N SER A 1 17.71 26.87 -15.75
CA SER A 1 17.48 25.59 -15.06
C SER A 1 16.28 25.67 -14.10
N GLY A 2 16.20 26.70 -13.24
CA GLY A 2 15.12 26.84 -12.24
C GLY A 2 13.69 27.04 -12.77
N GLU A 3 13.48 27.77 -13.88
CA GLU A 3 12.12 28.02 -14.42
C GLU A 3 11.41 26.74 -14.90
N ARG A 4 12.16 25.79 -15.49
CA ARG A 4 11.61 24.51 -15.93
C ARG A 4 11.13 23.67 -14.74
N GLN A 5 11.90 23.67 -13.66
CA GLN A 5 11.53 22.98 -12.41
C GLN A 5 10.36 23.66 -11.70
N ALA A 6 10.31 25.00 -11.71
CA ALA A 6 9.18 25.77 -11.18
C ALA A 6 7.87 25.54 -11.96
N LEU A 7 7.95 25.33 -13.28
CA LEU A 7 6.81 24.92 -14.10
C LEU A 7 6.33 23.51 -13.74
N VAL A 8 7.25 22.56 -13.55
CA VAL A 8 6.93 21.18 -13.13
C VAL A 8 6.28 21.16 -11.74
N SER A 9 6.80 21.92 -10.78
CA SER A 9 6.19 21.99 -9.43
C SER A 9 4.81 22.63 -9.46
N ARG A 10 4.57 23.62 -10.33
CA ARG A 10 3.23 24.20 -10.54
C ARG A 10 2.25 23.25 -11.24
N TRP A 11 2.75 22.21 -11.91
CA TRP A 11 1.94 21.16 -12.56
C TRP A 11 1.78 19.90 -11.71
N SER A 12 2.37 19.85 -10.52
CA SER A 12 2.28 18.70 -9.62
C SER A 12 0.82 18.37 -9.23
N PRO A 13 0.53 17.09 -8.92
CA PRO A 13 -0.78 16.68 -8.37
C PRO A 13 -0.99 17.45 -7.05
N GLY A 14 -2.11 18.17 -6.89
CA GLY A 14 -2.27 19.12 -5.78
C GLY A 14 -2.76 20.52 -6.19
N GLY A 15 -2.63 20.87 -7.47
CA GLY A 15 -2.95 22.22 -7.98
C GLY A 15 -4.24 22.28 -8.82
N ARG A 16 -4.13 22.88 -10.01
CA ARG A 16 -5.27 23.08 -10.93
C ARG A 16 -6.00 21.80 -11.34
N LEU A 17 -5.35 20.63 -11.25
CA LEU A 17 -5.97 19.35 -11.59
C LEU A 17 -7.01 18.95 -10.52
N ASP A 18 -6.82 19.35 -9.27
CA ASP A 18 -7.71 18.97 -8.17
C ASP A 18 -9.05 19.71 -8.26
N ILE A 19 -9.03 20.90 -8.88
CA ILE A 19 -10.23 21.71 -9.17
C ILE A 19 -11.04 21.11 -10.33
N THR A 20 -10.41 20.34 -11.22
CA THR A 20 -11.13 19.67 -12.32
C THR A 20 -11.85 18.42 -11.81
N GLN A 21 -13.03 18.14 -12.37
CA GLN A 21 -13.82 16.96 -12.04
C GLN A 21 -12.94 15.69 -12.01
N PRO A 22 -13.02 14.83 -10.98
CA PRO A 22 -12.21 13.62 -10.84
C PRO A 22 -12.68 12.48 -11.75
N SER A 23 -12.98 12.80 -13.03
CA SER A 23 -13.30 11.83 -14.06
C SER A 23 -12.14 11.69 -15.04
N MET A 24 -12.00 10.49 -15.60
CA MET A 24 -11.01 10.20 -16.62
C MET A 24 -11.20 11.13 -17.82
N GLU A 25 -12.44 11.26 -18.30
CA GLU A 25 -12.80 12.09 -19.45
C GLU A 25 -12.42 13.56 -19.29
N ALA A 26 -12.63 14.14 -18.10
CA ALA A 26 -12.29 15.55 -17.86
C ALA A 26 -10.78 15.79 -17.71
N ARG A 27 -10.05 14.83 -17.12
CA ARG A 27 -8.64 15.00 -16.77
C ARG A 27 -7.67 14.49 -17.84
N GLU A 28 -8.07 13.54 -18.67
CA GLU A 28 -7.18 12.96 -19.69
C GLU A 28 -6.63 14.00 -20.68
N PRO A 29 -7.42 14.94 -21.24
CA PRO A 29 -6.89 15.95 -22.16
C PRO A 29 -5.86 16.86 -21.51
N VAL A 30 -6.08 17.22 -20.24
CA VAL A 30 -5.15 18.04 -19.46
C VAL A 30 -3.84 17.30 -19.23
N LEU A 31 -3.91 16.02 -18.83
CA LEU A 31 -2.74 15.16 -18.69
C LEU A 31 -2.04 14.95 -20.04
N ALA A 32 -2.78 14.91 -21.15
CA ALA A 32 -2.24 14.77 -22.51
C ALA A 32 -1.41 15.97 -22.94
N ALA A 33 -1.90 17.16 -22.69
CA ALA A 33 -1.13 18.38 -22.90
C ALA A 33 0.14 18.38 -22.04
N ARG A 34 0.03 18.07 -20.74
CA ARG A 34 1.16 18.05 -19.81
C ARG A 34 2.26 17.07 -20.23
N ARG A 35 1.91 15.82 -20.53
CA ARG A 35 2.90 14.81 -20.97
C ARG A 35 3.54 15.17 -22.31
N SER A 36 2.79 15.77 -23.24
CA SER A 36 3.33 16.21 -24.52
C SER A 36 4.36 17.33 -24.35
N VAL A 37 4.05 18.33 -23.52
CA VAL A 37 5.00 19.41 -23.22
C VAL A 37 6.21 18.89 -22.45
N ALA A 38 6.00 18.02 -21.46
CA ALA A 38 7.10 17.40 -20.71
C ALA A 38 8.06 16.64 -21.64
N ARG A 39 7.52 15.89 -22.61
CA ARG A 39 8.30 15.18 -23.63
C ARG A 39 9.13 16.13 -24.49
N VAL A 40 8.52 17.20 -25.01
CA VAL A 40 9.22 18.21 -25.82
C VAL A 40 10.35 18.89 -25.02
N LEU A 41 10.12 19.11 -23.72
CA LEU A 41 11.10 19.71 -22.82
C LEU A 41 12.14 18.72 -22.27
N GLY A 42 12.05 17.42 -22.62
CA GLY A 42 12.94 16.38 -22.12
C GLY A 42 12.77 16.05 -20.62
N LEU A 43 11.65 16.45 -20.02
CA LEU A 43 11.35 16.30 -18.59
C LEU A 43 10.76 14.91 -18.30
N ARG A 44 11.62 13.87 -18.35
CA ARG A 44 11.18 12.47 -18.21
C ARG A 44 10.41 12.17 -16.93
N SER A 45 10.80 12.74 -15.79
CA SER A 45 10.11 12.54 -14.50
C SER A 45 8.69 13.12 -14.51
N ALA A 46 8.50 14.31 -15.08
CA ALA A 46 7.19 14.94 -15.20
C ALA A 46 6.29 14.19 -16.21
N GLU A 47 6.88 13.70 -17.29
CA GLU A 47 6.17 12.83 -18.24
C GLU A 47 5.71 11.54 -17.54
N ALA A 48 6.58 10.89 -16.78
CA ALA A 48 6.27 9.65 -16.07
C ALA A 48 5.19 9.84 -15.01
N ALA A 49 5.27 10.91 -14.21
CA ALA A 49 4.25 11.27 -13.24
C ALA A 49 2.87 11.48 -13.90
N SER A 50 2.83 12.10 -15.09
CA SER A 50 1.57 12.25 -15.83
C SER A 50 0.99 10.92 -16.33
N TRP A 51 1.83 9.93 -16.66
CA TRP A 51 1.38 8.59 -17.01
C TRP A 51 0.86 7.83 -15.78
N THR A 52 1.52 7.97 -14.63
CA THR A 52 1.09 7.37 -13.36
C THR A 52 -0.25 7.95 -12.89
N GLU A 53 -0.48 9.26 -13.05
CA GLU A 53 -1.79 9.88 -12.79
C GLU A 53 -2.89 9.35 -13.73
N LEU A 54 -2.59 9.19 -15.02
CA LEU A 54 -3.54 8.60 -15.96
C LEU A 54 -3.88 7.16 -15.57
N ALA A 55 -2.90 6.37 -15.14
CA ALA A 55 -3.13 5.01 -14.67
C ALA A 55 -4.05 4.96 -13.45
N ARG A 56 -3.90 5.88 -12.49
CA ARG A 56 -4.78 5.99 -11.31
C ARG A 56 -6.22 6.30 -11.71
N LEU A 57 -6.42 7.26 -12.60
CA LEU A 57 -7.76 7.63 -13.10
C LEU A 57 -8.41 6.49 -13.88
N ALA A 58 -7.67 5.86 -14.80
CA ALA A 58 -8.14 4.73 -15.60
C ALA A 58 -8.52 3.54 -14.71
N ARG A 59 -7.72 3.24 -13.69
CA ARG A 59 -8.05 2.21 -12.68
C ARG A 59 -9.33 2.55 -11.94
N GLY A 60 -9.53 3.80 -11.54
CA GLY A 60 -10.75 4.26 -10.86
C GLY A 60 -12.01 4.18 -11.75
N ALA A 61 -11.84 4.40 -13.06
CA ALA A 61 -12.91 4.28 -14.05
C ALA A 61 -13.19 2.83 -14.50
N GLY A 62 -12.41 1.84 -14.04
CA GLY A 62 -12.53 0.44 -14.47
C GLY A 62 -11.87 0.12 -15.81
N SER A 63 -11.23 1.09 -16.46
CA SER A 63 -10.54 0.94 -17.74
C SER A 63 -9.13 0.36 -17.57
N PHE A 64 -9.06 -0.93 -17.24
CA PHE A 64 -7.80 -1.60 -16.88
C PHE A 64 -6.77 -1.66 -18.02
N GLU A 65 -7.20 -1.74 -19.28
CA GLU A 65 -6.30 -1.72 -20.44
C GLU A 65 -5.55 -0.39 -20.55
N VAL A 66 -6.27 0.72 -20.39
CA VAL A 66 -5.66 2.05 -20.41
C VAL A 66 -4.71 2.23 -19.22
N ALA A 67 -5.09 1.74 -18.04
CA ALA A 67 -4.22 1.77 -16.88
C ALA A 67 -2.93 0.98 -17.10
N SER A 68 -3.03 -0.22 -17.69
CA SER A 68 -1.88 -1.10 -17.98
C SER A 68 -0.90 -0.45 -18.96
N THR A 69 -1.42 0.13 -20.05
CA THR A 69 -0.58 0.80 -21.06
C THR A 69 0.04 2.09 -20.53
N ALA A 70 -0.65 2.85 -19.68
CA ALA A 70 -0.10 4.03 -19.02
C ALA A 70 1.04 3.66 -18.08
N LEU A 71 0.89 2.59 -17.28
CA LEU A 71 1.93 2.10 -16.39
C LEU A 71 3.17 1.59 -17.14
N LEU A 72 2.98 0.91 -18.27
CA LEU A 72 4.12 0.48 -19.09
C LEU A 72 4.97 1.67 -19.54
N ARG A 73 4.32 2.77 -19.92
CA ARG A 73 5.00 4.02 -20.30
C ARG A 73 5.70 4.69 -19.11
N ALA A 74 5.06 4.73 -17.94
CA ALA A 74 5.68 5.24 -16.71
C ALA A 74 6.92 4.42 -16.31
N LYS A 75 6.83 3.08 -16.39
CA LYS A 75 7.95 2.15 -16.13
C LYS A 75 9.11 2.37 -17.12
N ALA A 76 8.82 2.55 -18.41
CA ALA A 76 9.84 2.86 -19.43
C ALA A 76 10.56 4.20 -19.19
N LEU A 77 9.95 5.11 -18.44
CA LEU A 77 10.53 6.39 -18.05
C LEU A 77 11.25 6.35 -16.69
N GLY A 78 11.25 5.21 -15.99
CA GLY A 78 11.96 5.00 -14.72
C GLY A 78 11.23 5.50 -13.48
N ASP A 79 9.90 5.60 -13.51
CA ASP A 79 9.13 6.03 -12.33
C ASP A 79 9.09 4.94 -11.25
N ALA A 80 9.66 5.23 -10.08
CA ALA A 80 9.67 4.35 -8.93
C ALA A 80 8.26 4.04 -8.40
N SER A 81 7.31 4.97 -8.57
CA SER A 81 5.93 4.79 -8.09
C SER A 81 5.09 3.85 -8.96
N ALA A 82 5.55 3.55 -10.19
CA ALA A 82 4.83 2.71 -11.13
C ALA A 82 4.71 1.25 -10.68
N GLY A 83 5.65 0.75 -9.86
CA GLY A 83 5.55 -0.60 -9.28
C GLY A 83 4.37 -0.73 -8.32
N VAL A 84 4.20 0.24 -7.42
CA VAL A 84 3.08 0.26 -6.45
C VAL A 84 1.74 0.41 -7.17
N GLU A 85 1.65 1.27 -8.18
CA GLU A 85 0.42 1.42 -8.96
C GLU A 85 0.09 0.19 -9.81
N SER A 86 1.10 -0.51 -10.36
CA SER A 86 0.90 -1.78 -11.06
C SER A 86 0.31 -2.84 -10.16
N ALA A 87 0.80 -2.94 -8.92
CA ALA A 87 0.20 -3.83 -7.94
C ALA A 87 -1.24 -3.41 -7.56
N ARG A 88 -1.52 -2.11 -7.42
CA ARG A 88 -2.90 -1.61 -7.19
C ARG A 88 -3.82 -1.95 -8.34
N LEU A 89 -3.34 -1.90 -9.58
CA LEU A 89 -4.08 -2.29 -10.77
C LEU A 89 -4.40 -3.79 -10.75
N LEU A 90 -3.41 -4.66 -10.47
CA LEU A 90 -3.62 -6.10 -10.34
C LEU A 90 -4.65 -6.43 -9.24
N ARG A 91 -4.64 -5.72 -8.11
CA ARG A 91 -5.65 -5.88 -7.07
C ARG A 91 -7.03 -5.46 -7.54
N ALA A 92 -7.14 -4.34 -8.26
CA ALA A 92 -8.42 -3.88 -8.81
C ALA A 92 -9.01 -4.87 -9.84
N GLN A 93 -8.16 -5.63 -10.54
CA GLN A 93 -8.55 -6.76 -11.40
C GLN A 93 -8.93 -8.04 -10.63
N GLY A 94 -8.90 -8.03 -9.29
CA GLY A 94 -9.15 -9.21 -8.44
C GLY A 94 -7.96 -10.16 -8.30
N ARG A 95 -6.81 -9.86 -8.90
CA ARG A 95 -5.62 -10.72 -8.91
C ARG A 95 -4.73 -10.47 -7.69
N VAL A 96 -5.26 -10.66 -6.49
CA VAL A 96 -4.59 -10.25 -5.24
C VAL A 96 -3.24 -10.93 -5.03
N ARG A 97 -3.10 -12.23 -5.37
CA ARG A 97 -1.80 -12.93 -5.25
C ARG A 97 -0.71 -12.35 -6.17
N ALA A 98 -1.08 -11.96 -7.38
CA ALA A 98 -0.15 -11.33 -8.32
C ALA A 98 0.22 -9.91 -7.86
N ALA A 99 -0.78 -9.16 -7.35
CA ALA A 99 -0.57 -7.84 -6.76
C ALA A 99 0.39 -7.90 -5.56
N LEU A 100 0.20 -8.89 -4.68
CA LEU A 100 1.12 -9.16 -3.58
C LEU A 100 2.49 -9.50 -4.13
N ALA A 101 2.65 -10.45 -5.05
CA ALA A 101 3.94 -10.81 -5.61
C ALA A 101 4.71 -9.64 -6.26
N GLU A 102 4.04 -8.60 -6.75
CA GLU A 102 4.68 -7.39 -7.28
C GLU A 102 5.15 -6.43 -6.15
N ILE A 103 4.49 -6.41 -5.00
CA ILE A 103 4.89 -5.60 -3.81
C ILE A 103 5.82 -6.37 -2.86
N GLU A 104 5.68 -7.69 -2.80
CA GLU A 104 6.33 -8.58 -1.84
C GLU A 104 7.83 -8.84 -2.00
N PRO A 105 8.54 -8.58 -3.13
CA PRO A 105 9.95 -8.94 -3.20
C PRO A 105 10.80 -8.22 -2.15
N VAL A 106 10.28 -7.15 -1.54
CA VAL A 106 10.98 -6.40 -0.49
C VAL A 106 10.40 -6.63 0.91
N VAL A 107 9.13 -7.04 1.08
CA VAL A 107 8.41 -7.01 2.38
C VAL A 107 8.36 -8.37 3.10
N ARG A 108 8.93 -9.44 2.53
CA ARG A 108 8.85 -10.77 3.15
C ARG A 108 9.55 -10.85 4.50
N ASP A 109 10.69 -10.19 4.64
CA ASP A 109 11.46 -10.20 5.89
C ASP A 109 11.48 -8.82 6.55
N SER A 110 10.60 -8.62 7.54
CA SER A 110 10.45 -7.35 8.26
C SER A 110 11.77 -6.85 8.85
N ARG A 111 12.68 -7.74 9.22
CA ARG A 111 13.99 -7.38 9.78
C ARG A 111 14.94 -6.84 8.72
N ALA A 112 14.92 -7.42 7.52
CA ALA A 112 15.73 -6.94 6.40
C ALA A 112 15.29 -5.55 5.96
N VAL A 113 13.97 -5.29 5.96
CA VAL A 113 13.43 -3.96 5.66
C VAL A 113 13.81 -2.94 6.74
N GLU A 114 13.73 -3.31 8.03
CA GLU A 114 14.17 -2.42 9.12
C GLU A 114 15.67 -2.07 9.00
N ALA A 115 16.51 -3.05 8.67
CA ALA A 115 17.93 -2.84 8.45
C ALA A 115 18.23 -1.96 7.21
N ALA A 116 17.51 -2.18 6.11
CA ALA A 116 17.65 -1.36 4.90
C ALA A 116 17.16 0.08 5.13
N ALA A 117 16.06 0.24 5.88
CA ALA A 117 15.50 1.53 6.23
C ALA A 117 16.46 2.39 7.07
N ALA A 118 17.33 1.78 7.88
CA ALA A 118 18.33 2.51 8.67
C ALA A 118 19.31 3.36 7.83
N GLY A 119 19.51 3.01 6.54
CA GLY A 119 20.32 3.79 5.60
C GLY A 119 19.53 4.74 4.70
N MET A 120 18.19 4.75 4.80
CA MET A 120 17.30 5.53 3.93
C MET A 120 17.00 6.90 4.53
N THR A 121 16.62 7.85 3.66
CA THR A 121 16.07 9.14 4.08
C THR A 121 14.69 8.96 4.74
N GLU A 122 14.28 9.91 5.57
CA GLU A 122 12.96 9.87 6.24
C GLU A 122 11.80 9.74 5.23
N ALA A 123 11.90 10.38 4.06
CA ALA A 123 10.90 10.29 2.99
C ALA A 123 10.82 8.87 2.38
N GLU A 124 11.96 8.22 2.18
CA GLU A 124 12.02 6.84 1.67
C GLU A 124 11.55 5.83 2.72
N GLN A 125 11.90 6.03 3.99
CA GLN A 125 11.38 5.23 5.11
C GLN A 125 9.87 5.31 5.20
N LEU A 126 9.30 6.52 5.03
CA LEU A 126 7.87 6.72 5.03
C LEU A 126 7.21 5.93 3.89
N GLU A 127 7.68 6.11 2.65
CA GLU A 127 7.15 5.39 1.47
C GLU A 127 7.29 3.86 1.60
N GLU A 128 8.37 3.38 2.20
CA GLU A 128 8.54 1.96 2.51
C GLU A 128 7.53 1.48 3.54
N GLY A 129 7.33 2.24 4.62
CA GLY A 129 6.27 2.00 5.60
C GLY A 129 4.90 1.93 4.94
N ARG A 130 4.64 2.79 3.93
CA ARG A 130 3.39 2.77 3.15
C ARG A 130 3.18 1.50 2.38
N ARG A 131 4.24 1.04 1.73
CA ARG A 131 4.22 -0.18 0.96
C ARG A 131 4.00 -1.40 1.84
N VAL A 132 4.68 -1.47 2.99
CA VAL A 132 4.51 -2.55 3.98
C VAL A 132 3.06 -2.59 4.49
N LEU A 133 2.49 -1.45 4.88
CA LEU A 133 1.11 -1.38 5.37
C LEU A 133 0.08 -1.80 4.32
N LEU A 134 0.30 -1.38 3.08
CA LEU A 134 -0.60 -1.74 1.98
C LEU A 134 -0.56 -3.26 1.72
N ALA A 135 0.64 -3.85 1.69
CA ALA A 135 0.83 -5.28 1.49
C ALA A 135 0.17 -6.10 2.61
N THR A 136 0.38 -5.72 3.87
CA THR A 136 -0.23 -6.43 5.01
C THR A 136 -1.74 -6.34 5.01
N GLY A 137 -2.30 -5.16 4.67
CA GLY A 137 -3.74 -4.99 4.51
C GLY A 137 -4.31 -5.93 3.44
N TRP A 138 -3.64 -6.04 2.30
CA TRP A 138 -4.08 -6.94 1.23
C TRP A 138 -3.96 -8.41 1.58
N GLN A 139 -2.93 -8.80 2.34
CA GLN A 139 -2.80 -10.16 2.88
C GLN A 139 -3.96 -10.50 3.81
N LEU A 140 -4.39 -9.55 4.65
CA LEU A 140 -5.52 -9.72 5.55
C LEU A 140 -6.84 -9.85 4.78
N ASP A 141 -7.09 -8.96 3.82
CA ASP A 141 -8.29 -9.00 2.98
C ASP A 141 -8.41 -10.30 2.18
N ALA A 142 -7.28 -10.82 1.70
CA ALA A 142 -7.22 -12.08 0.94
C ALA A 142 -7.25 -13.34 1.81
N GLN A 143 -7.37 -13.19 3.15
CA GLN A 143 -7.30 -14.28 4.12
C GLN A 143 -6.04 -15.17 3.99
N CYS A 144 -4.97 -14.62 3.40
CA CYS A 144 -3.67 -15.29 3.27
C CYS A 144 -2.66 -14.73 4.28
N ALA A 145 -3.17 -14.29 5.43
CA ALA A 145 -2.40 -13.74 6.52
C ALA A 145 -1.51 -14.82 7.14
N ASP A 146 -0.20 -14.54 7.17
CA ASP A 146 0.79 -15.37 7.86
C ASP A 146 1.06 -14.85 9.29
N ARG A 147 1.72 -15.63 10.14
CA ARG A 147 2.10 -15.28 11.52
C ARG A 147 2.94 -14.00 11.60
N THR A 148 3.54 -13.61 10.49
CA THR A 148 4.37 -12.42 10.31
C THR A 148 3.58 -11.11 10.18
N VAL A 149 2.24 -11.15 10.07
CA VAL A 149 1.40 -9.95 9.86
C VAL A 149 1.52 -8.92 10.98
N ALA A 150 1.51 -9.34 12.25
CA ALA A 150 1.65 -8.43 13.38
C ALA A 150 3.03 -7.74 13.40
N ALA A 151 4.09 -8.48 13.07
CA ALA A 151 5.45 -7.92 12.98
C ALA A 151 5.56 -6.88 11.84
N ARG A 152 4.92 -7.14 10.69
CA ARG A 152 4.89 -6.18 9.58
C ARG A 152 4.10 -4.91 9.90
N PHE A 153 2.96 -5.01 10.59
CA PHE A 153 2.24 -3.81 11.05
C PHE A 153 3.08 -2.98 12.04
N ARG A 154 3.76 -3.62 12.99
CA ARG A 154 4.67 -2.93 13.93
C ARG A 154 5.81 -2.24 13.18
N LEU A 155 6.38 -2.87 12.16
CA LEU A 155 7.38 -2.25 11.30
C LEU A 155 6.83 -1.03 10.56
N ALA A 156 5.66 -1.13 9.94
CA ALA A 156 5.04 -0.02 9.22
C ALA A 156 4.79 1.19 10.15
N ILE A 157 4.37 0.94 11.39
CA ILE A 157 4.16 1.99 12.40
C ILE A 157 5.49 2.64 12.82
N LYS A 158 6.56 1.84 12.98
CA LYS A 158 7.90 2.38 13.29
C LYS A 158 8.42 3.30 12.18
N LEU A 159 8.22 2.90 10.92
CA LEU A 159 8.71 3.65 9.75
C LEU A 159 7.90 4.92 9.47
N GLY A 160 6.58 4.86 9.62
CA GLY A 160 5.68 5.94 9.22
C GLY A 160 5.23 6.84 10.36
N GLN A 161 6.15 7.27 11.25
CA GLN A 161 5.86 8.09 12.45
C GLN A 161 4.55 8.89 12.29
N GLN A 162 3.50 8.51 13.06
CA GLN A 162 2.14 9.10 13.09
C GLN A 162 1.06 8.53 12.13
N TRP A 163 1.20 7.31 11.64
CA TRP A 163 0.15 6.71 10.80
C TRP A 163 -1.04 6.10 11.57
N GLU A 164 -2.09 6.90 11.77
CA GLU A 164 -3.36 6.49 12.39
C GLU A 164 -4.01 5.29 11.68
N GLU A 165 -3.98 5.28 10.33
CA GLU A 165 -4.49 4.17 9.53
C GLU A 165 -3.75 2.85 9.83
N GLY A 166 -2.44 2.93 10.07
CA GLY A 166 -1.63 1.76 10.42
C GLY A 166 -1.99 1.18 11.78
N ILE A 167 -2.19 2.06 12.76
CA ILE A 167 -2.61 1.70 14.12
C ILE A 167 -4.04 1.14 14.10
N TYR A 168 -4.95 1.78 13.36
CA TYR A 168 -6.34 1.33 13.21
C TYR A 168 -6.41 -0.07 12.58
N ARG A 169 -5.69 -0.31 11.47
CA ARG A 169 -5.64 -1.63 10.82
C ARG A 169 -5.06 -2.71 11.71
N LEU A 170 -4.04 -2.37 12.50
CA LEU A 170 -3.48 -3.28 13.50
C LEU A 170 -4.51 -3.62 14.58
N GLY A 171 -5.25 -2.63 15.08
CA GLY A 171 -6.34 -2.84 16.04
C GLY A 171 -7.42 -3.77 15.48
N ARG A 172 -7.88 -3.51 14.25
CA ARG A 172 -8.86 -4.36 13.55
C ARG A 172 -8.35 -5.79 13.33
N TYR A 173 -7.06 -5.95 13.04
CA TYR A 173 -6.45 -7.28 12.97
C TYR A 173 -6.54 -8.01 14.31
N PHE A 174 -6.12 -7.38 15.41
CA PHE A 174 -6.21 -8.00 16.73
C PHE A 174 -7.65 -8.33 17.14
N ASP A 175 -8.61 -7.47 16.82
CA ASP A 175 -10.02 -7.71 17.06
C ASP A 175 -10.52 -8.95 16.30
N SER A 176 -10.19 -9.09 15.01
CA SER A 176 -10.55 -10.27 14.22
C SER A 176 -9.92 -11.57 14.76
N VAL A 177 -8.67 -11.49 15.23
CA VAL A 177 -7.95 -12.61 15.84
C VAL A 177 -8.62 -12.98 17.17
N LEU A 178 -8.97 -12.01 18.00
CA LEU A 178 -9.66 -12.23 19.27
C LEU A 178 -11.03 -12.86 19.05
N GLN A 179 -11.83 -12.34 18.12
CA GLN A 179 -13.14 -12.89 17.79
C GLN A 179 -13.04 -14.35 17.33
N SER A 180 -12.08 -14.68 16.47
CA SER A 180 -11.85 -16.07 16.04
C SER A 180 -11.47 -16.99 17.21
N LEU A 181 -10.70 -16.49 18.17
CA LEU A 181 -10.33 -17.25 19.36
C LEU A 181 -11.51 -17.42 20.32
N MET A 182 -12.35 -16.39 20.49
CA MET A 182 -13.56 -16.49 21.31
C MET A 182 -14.54 -17.53 20.78
N VAL A 183 -14.72 -17.60 19.46
CA VAL A 183 -15.55 -18.64 18.82
C VAL A 183 -14.96 -20.04 19.03
N ALA A 184 -13.63 -20.18 18.92
CA ALA A 184 -12.98 -21.47 19.19
C ALA A 184 -13.10 -21.90 20.66
N VAL A 185 -12.99 -20.94 21.59
CA VAL A 185 -13.18 -21.17 23.04
C VAL A 185 -14.61 -21.62 23.34
N SER A 186 -15.62 -20.96 22.76
CA SER A 186 -17.02 -21.33 22.97
C SER A 186 -17.38 -22.69 22.35
N ALA A 187 -16.68 -23.10 21.28
CA ALA A 187 -16.83 -24.41 20.67
C ALA A 187 -16.19 -25.57 21.48
N GLY A 188 -15.43 -25.27 22.54
CA GLY A 188 -14.75 -26.29 23.36
C GLY A 188 -13.42 -26.78 22.77
N ASP A 189 -12.97 -26.23 21.65
CA ASP A 189 -11.71 -26.57 20.95
C ASP A 189 -10.48 -25.90 21.59
N LEU A 190 -10.41 -25.89 22.93
CA LEU A 190 -9.33 -25.31 23.71
C LEU A 190 -8.08 -26.21 23.70
N GLN A 191 -7.50 -26.43 22.52
CA GLN A 191 -6.14 -26.93 22.44
C GLN A 191 -5.16 -25.76 22.71
N SER A 192 -4.35 -25.89 23.76
CA SER A 192 -3.32 -24.93 24.16
C SER A 192 -2.34 -24.57 23.02
N SER A 193 -2.17 -25.44 22.03
CA SER A 193 -1.35 -25.22 20.84
C SER A 193 -1.84 -24.06 19.94
N VAL A 194 -3.17 -23.82 19.87
CA VAL A 194 -3.76 -22.73 19.07
C VAL A 194 -3.50 -21.37 19.73
N LEU A 195 -3.46 -21.36 21.06
CA LEU A 195 -3.14 -20.20 21.90
C LEU A 195 -1.64 -19.89 21.90
N GLU A 196 -0.77 -20.91 21.89
CA GLU A 196 0.69 -20.72 21.84
C GLU A 196 1.20 -20.29 20.46
N SER A 197 0.46 -20.60 19.39
CA SER A 197 0.82 -20.27 18.02
C SER A 197 0.61 -18.79 17.64
N ARG A 198 0.03 -17.97 18.52
CA ARG A 198 -0.38 -16.58 18.22
C ARG A 198 0.37 -15.57 19.10
N ASP A 199 0.14 -14.28 18.84
CA ASP A 199 0.79 -13.18 19.54
C ASP A 199 0.54 -13.27 21.05
N LYS A 200 1.60 -13.24 21.86
CA LYS A 200 1.57 -13.49 23.32
C LYS A 200 0.54 -12.64 24.07
N HIS A 201 0.35 -11.40 23.63
CA HIS A 201 -0.61 -10.47 24.25
C HIS A 201 -2.07 -10.92 24.07
N VAL A 202 -2.43 -11.42 22.89
CA VAL A 202 -3.79 -11.90 22.61
C VAL A 202 -4.07 -13.16 23.42
N THR A 203 -3.09 -14.06 23.48
CA THR A 203 -3.15 -15.28 24.28
C THR A 203 -3.38 -14.99 25.75
N LEU A 204 -2.65 -14.03 26.31
CA LEU A 204 -2.78 -13.65 27.72
C LEU A 204 -4.18 -13.09 28.02
N VAL A 205 -4.70 -12.21 27.15
CA VAL A 205 -6.06 -11.66 27.29
C VAL A 205 -7.12 -12.76 27.29
N VAL A 206 -7.03 -13.70 26.34
CA VAL A 206 -7.99 -14.83 26.26
C VAL A 206 -7.88 -15.75 27.48
N GLN A 207 -6.66 -16.05 27.96
CA GLN A 207 -6.46 -16.87 29.15
C GLN A 207 -7.07 -16.24 30.41
N HIS A 208 -6.89 -14.94 30.60
CA HIS A 208 -7.51 -14.21 31.72
C HIS A 208 -9.04 -14.20 31.60
N PHE A 209 -9.57 -13.96 30.41
CA PHE A 209 -11.01 -13.99 30.15
C PHE A 209 -11.61 -15.37 30.47
N CYS A 210 -10.97 -16.45 30.01
CA CYS A 210 -11.41 -17.83 30.30
C CYS A 210 -11.35 -18.17 31.81
N ARG A 211 -10.39 -17.60 32.56
CA ARG A 211 -10.29 -17.79 34.00
C ARG A 211 -11.38 -17.05 34.77
N GLY A 212 -11.83 -15.89 34.29
CA GLY A 212 -12.88 -15.10 34.93
C GLY A 212 -14.32 -15.62 34.69
N LEU A 213 -14.50 -16.52 33.73
CA LEU A 213 -15.79 -17.17 33.42
C LEU A 213 -16.01 -18.50 34.14
N ARG A 214 -15.02 -18.98 34.90
CA ARG A 214 -15.13 -20.14 35.80
C ARG A 214 -15.47 -19.70 37.21
#